data_AF-A0A935BHH5-F1
#
_entry.id   AF-A0A935BHH5-F1
#
_cell.length_a   1.000
_cell.length_b   1.000
_cell.length_c   1.000
_cell.angle_alpha   90.00
_cell.angle_beta   90.00
_cell.angle_gamma   90.00
#
_symmetry.space_group_name_H-M   'P 1'
#
loop_
_entity.id
_entity.type
_entity.pdbx_description
1 polymer ?
#
loop_
_entity_poly.entity_id
_entity_poly.type
_entity_poly.pdbx_seq_one_letter_code
_entity_poly.pdbx_strand_id
1 'polypeptide(L)'
;MLPLDGDRKPTLFFSTPAEDWDAFFSPNGKYIATSPGESGRDEIYVQTFPVSADKWLVSTNGGASPRWSQNGRELIYVDATVS
;
A
#
# COMPACT_ATOMS: atom_id res chain seq x y z
N MET A 1 -14.81 -11.10 6.83
CA MET A 1 -14.20 -10.56 8.07
C MET A 1 -13.07 -11.49 8.47
N LEU A 2 -11.85 -11.00 8.65
CA LEU A 2 -10.71 -11.82 9.06
C LEU A 2 -10.77 -12.02 10.58
N PRO A 3 -10.57 -13.24 11.13
CA PRO A 3 -10.56 -13.43 12.57
C PRO A 3 -9.27 -12.83 13.16
N LEU A 4 -9.44 -11.95 14.14
CA LEU A 4 -8.36 -11.34 14.91
C LEU A 4 -8.15 -12.15 16.20
N ASP A 5 -7.55 -13.33 16.10
CA ASP A 5 -7.11 -14.06 17.29
C ASP A 5 -5.76 -13.53 17.80
N GLY A 6 -5.79 -13.03 19.04
CA GLY A 6 -4.63 -12.63 19.84
C GLY A 6 -4.69 -11.16 20.27
N ASP A 7 -4.24 -10.88 21.50
CA ASP A 7 -4.06 -9.56 22.16
C ASP A 7 -3.16 -8.56 21.40
N ARG A 8 -3.31 -8.45 20.07
CA ARG A 8 -2.59 -7.49 19.25
C ARG A 8 -3.24 -6.13 19.46
N LYS A 9 -2.70 -5.36 20.41
CA LYS A 9 -3.01 -3.93 20.55
C LYS A 9 -2.82 -3.26 19.19
N PRO A 10 -3.86 -2.69 18.57
CA PRO A 10 -3.73 -1.95 17.33
C PRO A 10 -2.71 -0.84 17.55
N THR A 11 -1.61 -0.88 16.80
CA THR A 11 -0.62 0.20 16.82
C THR A 11 -0.92 1.09 15.63
N LEU A 12 -1.03 2.40 15.86
CA LEU A 12 -1.22 3.36 14.78
C LEU A 12 0.09 3.39 13.96
N PHE A 13 0.06 2.84 12.75
CA PHE A 13 1.26 2.69 11.91
C PHE A 13 1.53 3.90 11.00
N PHE A 14 0.49 4.70 10.73
CA PHE A 14 0.59 5.88 9.87
C PHE A 14 -0.37 6.95 10.39
N SER A 15 0.15 8.15 10.65
CA SER A 15 -0.64 9.35 10.94
C SER A 15 0.01 10.47 10.15
N THR A 16 -0.42 10.64 8.91
CA THR A 16 -0.13 11.86 8.15
C THR A 16 -1.31 12.81 8.25
N PRO A 17 -1.06 14.13 8.32
CA PRO A 17 -2.12 15.11 8.25
C PRO A 17 -2.72 15.11 6.84
N ALA A 18 -3.94 14.60 6.72
CA ALA A 18 -4.94 14.95 5.71
C ALA A 18 -4.46 15.10 4.24
N GLU A 19 -3.49 14.31 3.79
CA GLU A 19 -3.45 13.89 2.40
C GLU A 19 -4.08 12.50 2.40
N ASP A 20 -5.15 12.30 1.64
CA ASP A 20 -5.84 11.03 1.50
C ASP A 20 -4.88 10.01 0.87
N TRP A 21 -4.05 9.32 1.64
CA TRP A 21 -3.20 8.24 1.15
C TRP A 21 -3.77 6.91 1.61
N ASP A 22 -4.06 6.03 0.65
CA ASP A 22 -4.46 4.67 0.96
C ASP A 22 -3.23 3.79 1.19
N ALA A 23 -3.30 2.93 2.20
CA ALA A 23 -2.26 1.97 2.52
C ALA A 23 -2.81 0.54 2.58
N PHE A 24 -2.15 -0.37 1.89
CA PHE A 24 -2.57 -1.78 1.77
C PHE A 24 -1.46 -2.73 2.20
N PHE A 25 -1.74 -3.52 3.23
CA PHE A 25 -0.85 -4.60 3.64
C PHE A 25 -0.89 -5.78 2.67
N SER A 26 0.29 -6.30 2.35
CA SER A 26 0.43 -7.63 1.74
C SER A 26 -0.16 -8.71 2.67
N PRO A 27 -0.79 -9.77 2.12
CA PRO A 27 -1.36 -10.87 2.93
C PRO A 27 -0.34 -11.57 3.84
N ASN A 28 0.94 -11.58 3.46
CA ASN A 28 2.03 -12.14 4.26
C ASN A 28 2.56 -11.18 5.34
N GLY A 29 2.04 -9.96 5.40
CA GLY A 29 2.39 -8.95 6.40
C GLY A 29 3.80 -8.37 6.25
N LYS A 30 4.50 -8.60 5.13
CA LYS A 30 5.90 -8.17 4.94
C LYS A 30 6.06 -6.84 4.23
N TYR A 31 5.01 -6.39 3.55
CA TYR A 31 5.03 -5.20 2.72
C TYR A 31 3.77 -4.36 2.89
N ILE A 32 3.93 -3.05 2.72
CA ILE A 32 2.86 -2.06 2.59
C ILE A 32 2.98 -1.43 1.21
N ALA A 33 1.87 -1.36 0.48
CA ALA A 33 1.74 -0.52 -0.70
C ALA A 33 1.02 0.77 -0.28
N THR A 34 1.55 1.92 -0.68
CA THR A 34 0.93 3.23 -0.47
C THR A 34 0.59 3.82 -1.83
N SER A 35 -0.65 4.29 -1.98
CA SER A 35 -1.05 5.12 -3.10
C SER A 35 -1.54 6.48 -2.60
N PRO A 36 -1.23 7.56 -3.31
CA PRO A 36 -1.93 8.81 -3.16
C PRO A 36 -3.39 8.56 -3.56
N GLY A 37 -4.32 9.16 -2.84
CA GLY A 37 -5.75 8.93 -2.99
C GLY A 37 -6.25 9.33 -4.38
N GLU A 38 -7.56 9.14 -4.60
CA GLU A 38 -8.19 9.28 -5.92
C GLU A 38 -8.00 10.64 -6.61
N SER A 39 -7.55 11.66 -5.87
CA SER A 39 -7.34 13.03 -6.34
C SER A 39 -5.95 13.33 -6.94
N GLY A 40 -4.96 12.44 -6.81
CA GLY A 40 -3.57 12.66 -7.25
C GLY A 40 -3.11 11.75 -8.38
N ARG A 41 -2.32 12.28 -9.34
CA ARG A 41 -1.61 11.51 -10.38
C ARG A 41 -0.31 10.87 -9.87
N ASP A 42 -0.19 10.71 -8.57
CA ASP A 42 1.08 10.41 -7.95
C ASP A 42 1.35 8.88 -7.96
N GLU A 43 2.59 8.52 -7.64
CA GLU A 43 3.12 7.19 -7.86
C GLU A 43 2.77 6.20 -6.74
N ILE A 44 2.68 4.91 -7.08
CA ILE A 44 2.54 3.84 -6.09
C ILE A 44 3.92 3.50 -5.56
N TYR A 45 4.00 3.40 -4.24
CA TYR A 45 5.21 2.96 -3.56
C TYR A 45 4.97 1.71 -2.74
N VAL A 46 6.03 0.91 -2.56
CA VAL A 46 6.04 -0.24 -1.66
C VAL A 46 7.18 -0.08 -0.66
N GLN A 47 6.96 -0.50 0.57
CA GLN A 47 8.00 -0.56 1.60
C GLN A 47 7.83 -1.82 2.45
N THR A 48 8.87 -2.20 3.20
CA THR A 48 8.77 -3.34 4.13
C THR A 48 7.85 -3.03 5.30
N PHE A 49 7.37 -4.09 5.94
CA PHE A 49 6.79 -4.05 7.26
C PHE A 49 7.48 -5.07 8.19
N PRO A 50 7.94 -4.66 9.39
CA PRO A 50 7.98 -3.29 9.90
C PRO A 50 8.73 -2.31 8.96
N VAL A 51 8.36 -1.04 9.03
CA VAL A 51 8.86 -0.01 8.12
C VAL A 51 10.36 0.11 8.24
N SER A 52 11.05 0.02 7.10
CA SER A 52 12.47 0.32 6.97
C SER A 52 12.65 1.59 6.13
N ALA A 53 13.89 2.04 5.97
CA ALA A 53 14.20 3.15 5.07
C ALA A 53 14.02 2.79 3.58
N ASP A 54 13.86 1.50 3.26
CA ASP A 54 13.73 1.02 1.89
C ASP A 54 12.31 1.24 1.38
N LYS A 55 12.19 2.16 0.41
CA LYS A 55 10.96 2.46 -0.31
C LYS A 55 11.20 2.29 -1.80
N TRP A 56 10.40 1.45 -2.43
CA TRP A 56 10.45 1.16 -3.86
C TRP A 56 9.35 1.91 -4.61
N LEU A 57 9.75 2.60 -5.67
CA LEU A 57 8.83 3.19 -6.64
C LEU A 57 8.30 2.07 -7.57
N VAL A 58 6.98 1.92 -7.66
CA VAL A 58 6.35 0.84 -8.43
C VAL A 58 5.70 1.34 -9.72
N SER A 59 5.09 2.52 -9.72
CA SER A 59 4.53 3.11 -10.95
C SER A 59 5.28 4.38 -11.33
N THR A 60 5.64 4.53 -12.60
CA THR A 60 6.37 5.71 -13.11
C THR A 60 5.51 6.65 -13.98
N ASN A 61 4.28 6.24 -14.31
CA ASN A 61 3.34 7.02 -15.13
C ASN A 61 2.03 7.33 -14.37
N GLY A 62 2.07 7.30 -13.03
CA GLY A 62 0.90 7.34 -12.17
C GLY A 62 0.22 5.97 -12.04
N GLY A 63 -0.50 5.76 -10.94
CA GLY A 63 -1.25 4.53 -10.74
C GLY A 63 -2.17 4.57 -9.53
N ALA A 64 -3.27 3.82 -9.60
CA ALA A 64 -4.30 3.81 -8.57
C ALA A 64 -4.73 2.39 -8.19
N SER A 65 -5.46 2.30 -7.07
CA SER A 65 -6.09 1.06 -6.59
C SER A 65 -5.14 -0.15 -6.48
N PRO A 66 -4.00 -0.03 -5.78
CA PRO A 66 -3.06 -1.15 -5.61
C PRO A 66 -3.71 -2.32 -4.85
N ARG A 67 -3.52 -3.53 -5.37
CA ARG A 67 -4.01 -4.79 -4.79
C ARG A 67 -2.92 -5.84 -4.80
N TRP A 68 -2.65 -6.41 -3.64
CA TRP A 68 -1.74 -7.54 -3.51
C TRP A 68 -2.40 -8.82 -4.03
N SER A 69 -1.63 -9.65 -4.74
CA SER A 69 -2.05 -11.00 -5.06
C SER A 69 -2.20 -11.83 -3.77
N GLN A 70 -2.98 -12.91 -3.82
CA GLN A 70 -3.26 -13.74 -2.65
C GLN A 70 -1.98 -14.36 -2.04
N ASN A 71 -0.96 -14.60 -2.85
CA ASN A 71 0.33 -15.11 -2.39
C ASN A 71 1.22 -14.00 -1.76
N GLY A 72 0.82 -12.74 -1.87
CA GLY A 72 1.50 -11.57 -1.32
C GLY A 72 2.86 -11.26 -1.94
N ARG A 73 3.12 -11.74 -3.16
CA ARG A 73 4.38 -11.54 -3.89
C ARG A 73 4.25 -10.56 -5.06
N GLU A 74 3.03 -10.28 -5.50
CA GLU A 74 2.78 -9.41 -6.64
C GLU A 74 1.83 -8.29 -6.23
N LEU A 75 2.06 -7.11 -6.76
CA LEU A 75 1.16 -5.97 -6.62
C LEU A 75 0.59 -5.65 -8.00
N ILE A 76 -0.74 -5.70 -8.12
CA ILE A 76 -1.49 -5.30 -9.31
C ILE A 76 -2.06 -3.90 -9.07
N TYR A 77 -1.99 -3.04 -10.06
CA TYR A 77 -2.54 -1.70 -9.99
C TYR A 77 -3.08 -1.26 -11.35
N VAL A 78 -3.90 -0.21 -11.36
CA VAL A 78 -4.38 0.43 -12.59
C VAL A 78 -3.43 1.57 -12.93
N ASP A 79 -2.81 1.51 -14.11
CA ASP A 79 -1.99 2.61 -14.62
C ASP A 79 -2.88 3.82 -14.94
N ALA A 80 -2.36 5.04 -14.72
CA ALA A 80 -3.12 6.25 -15.02
C ALA A 80 -3.26 6.52 -16.53
N THR A 81 -2.59 5.74 -17.38
CA THR A 81 -2.65 5.87 -18.83
C THR A 81 -3.58 4.81 -19.43
N VAL A 82 -4.81 5.21 -19.77
CA VAL A 82 -5.61 4.48 -20.77
C VAL A 82 -5.19 5.01 -22.13
N SER A 83 -4.46 4.23 -22.92
CA SER A 83 -4.23 4.49 -24.35
C SER A 83 -5.44 4.08 -25.18
#